data_AF-W7NH47-F1
#
_entry.id   AF-W7NH47-F1
#
_cell.length_a   1.000
_cell.length_b   1.000
_cell.length_c   1.000
_cell.angle_alpha   90.00
_cell.angle_beta   90.00
_cell.angle_gamma   90.00
#
_symmetry.space_group_name_H-M   'P 1'
#
loop_
_entity.id
_entity.type
_entity.pdbx_description
1 polymer ?
#
loop_
_entity_poly.entity_id
_entity_poly.type
_entity_poly.pdbx_seq_one_letter_code
_entity_poly.pdbx_strand_id
1 'polypeptide(L)'
;MEVDPLVVAIFGPPPEGIDLSANSEAKNAAVVLTLLLISALFLAGRIVIRTQQVYGLSLDDYAIIVSWVFVAATAAMVIVVGQAGAGKHVWALTIDQMVEVSKLSYIYIYFFAISVFTTKVSILLFYRRIFSRGGMSFKIAFWFGTFLVVSYPVIFLFTMTLGCTPVSHYWTQFKGTEGTCIDVPHFFVILAIINLFTNVIVLLIPVPEVLKLQMSKEKKAAVFGILALGGLVCIASAVRVYYLDIFTKAADNTWAMGTVAIWSSVEPSMGIVSACLPSFKSFLRYLRLKGGSKSRSSFPTISNGGKGNRLRFDDEIALRSQIVGGEGSLHSGQGSETERQIYVKTDVEQVITEIPEAMRRSNV
;
A
#
# COMPACT_ATOMS: atom_id res chain seq x y z
N MET A 1 18.67 11.43 39.77
CA MET A 1 18.00 10.14 39.50
C MET A 1 19.06 9.09 39.76
N GLU A 2 18.86 8.22 40.75
CA GLU A 2 19.82 7.18 41.07
C GLU A 2 19.71 6.10 40.00
N VAL A 3 20.82 5.77 39.34
CA VAL A 3 20.85 4.80 38.24
C VAL A 3 20.81 3.39 38.84
N ASP A 4 19.94 2.53 38.33
CA ASP A 4 19.84 1.15 38.79
C ASP A 4 21.19 0.43 38.63
N PRO A 5 21.77 -0.13 39.72
CA PRO A 5 23.06 -0.81 39.66
C PRO A 5 23.08 -2.00 38.70
N LEU A 6 21.94 -2.66 38.46
CA LEU A 6 21.83 -3.74 37.48
C LEU A 6 21.98 -3.22 36.04
N VAL A 7 21.47 -2.01 35.76
CA VAL A 7 21.60 -1.37 34.45
C VAL A 7 23.04 -0.95 34.19
N VAL A 8 23.73 -0.43 35.21
CA VAL A 8 25.17 -0.11 35.11
C VAL A 8 26.00 -1.38 34.90
N ALA A 9 25.64 -2.49 35.54
CA ALA A 9 26.33 -3.77 35.35
C ALA A 9 26.20 -4.32 33.92
N ILE A 10 25.08 -4.08 33.24
CA ILE A 10 24.81 -4.57 31.88
C ILE A 10 25.33 -3.61 30.80
N PHE A 11 25.09 -2.31 30.95
CA PHE A 11 25.34 -1.30 29.90
C PHE A 11 26.55 -0.39 30.19
N GLY A 12 27.19 -0.53 31.36
CA GLY A 12 28.25 0.36 31.82
C GLY A 12 27.72 1.69 32.39
N PRO A 13 28.61 2.55 32.88
CA PRO A 13 28.22 3.85 33.43
C PRO A 13 27.70 4.78 32.33
N PRO A 14 26.77 5.72 32.66
CA PRO A 14 26.29 6.70 31.70
C PRO A 14 27.43 7.62 31.25
N PRO A 15 27.53 7.92 29.94
CA PRO A 15 28.47 8.91 29.44
C PRO A 15 28.33 10.28 30.13
N GLU A 16 29.44 10.98 30.32
CA GLU A 16 29.46 12.28 31.00
C GLU A 16 28.61 13.32 30.25
N GLY A 17 27.75 14.04 30.98
CA GLY A 17 26.93 15.14 30.45
C GLY A 17 25.61 14.72 29.79
N ILE A 18 25.19 13.45 29.88
CA ILE A 18 23.88 13.01 29.38
C ILE A 18 22.75 13.46 30.33
N ASP A 19 21.73 14.08 29.74
CA ASP A 19 20.50 14.43 30.45
C ASP A 19 19.54 13.23 30.52
N LEU A 20 19.56 12.52 31.65
CA LEU A 20 18.67 11.38 31.91
C LEU A 20 17.18 11.75 32.02
N SER A 21 16.85 13.05 32.10
CA SER A 21 15.45 13.51 32.08
C SER A 21 14.90 13.70 30.67
N ALA A 22 15.76 13.67 29.64
CA ALA A 22 15.35 13.80 28.26
C ALA A 22 14.39 12.68 27.84
N ASN A 23 13.24 13.06 27.29
CA ASN A 23 12.21 12.14 26.81
C ASN A 23 11.78 12.49 25.38
N SER A 24 11.95 11.55 24.45
CA SER A 24 11.53 11.72 23.04
C SER A 24 10.13 11.19 22.73
N GLU A 25 9.42 10.62 23.71
CA GLU A 25 8.09 10.01 23.58
C GLU A 25 7.08 10.93 22.87
N ALA A 26 6.87 12.14 23.39
CA ALA A 26 5.88 13.08 22.85
C ALA A 26 6.19 13.47 21.39
N LYS A 27 7.47 13.65 21.07
CA LYS A 27 7.94 13.94 19.71
C LYS A 27 7.64 12.75 18.77
N ASN A 28 7.97 11.54 19.19
CA ASN A 28 7.76 10.33 18.39
C ASN A 28 6.26 10.09 18.15
N ALA A 29 5.44 10.21 19.20
CA ALA A 29 3.98 10.09 19.12
C ALA A 29 3.37 11.13 18.17
N ALA A 30 3.78 12.40 18.26
CA ALA A 30 3.29 13.46 17.38
C ALA A 30 3.61 13.17 15.89
N VAL A 31 4.83 12.75 15.59
CA VAL A 31 5.23 12.40 14.21
C VAL A 31 4.43 11.20 13.70
N VAL A 32 4.26 10.16 14.51
CA VAL A 32 3.53 8.96 14.09
C VAL A 32 2.03 9.23 13.90
N LEU A 33 1.42 10.02 14.78
CA LEU A 33 0.02 10.42 14.66
C LEU A 33 -0.22 11.31 13.43
N THR A 34 0.67 12.25 13.13
CA THR A 34 0.55 13.09 11.93
C THR A 34 0.63 12.26 10.65
N LEU A 35 1.55 11.29 10.57
CA LEU A 35 1.63 10.36 9.44
C LEU A 35 0.38 9.47 9.30
N LEU A 36 -0.16 9.00 10.44
CA LEU A 36 -1.39 8.21 10.46
C LEU A 36 -2.58 9.03 9.94
N LEU A 37 -2.72 10.28 10.36
CA LEU A 37 -3.78 11.17 9.90
C LEU A 37 -3.66 11.48 8.40
N ILE A 38 -2.44 11.78 7.93
CA ILE A 38 -2.19 12.03 6.50
C ILE A 38 -2.58 10.80 5.68
N SER A 39 -2.11 9.61 6.05
CA SER A 39 -2.46 8.37 5.33
C SER A 39 -3.96 8.07 5.39
N ALA A 40 -4.63 8.35 6.51
CA ALA A 40 -6.09 8.21 6.65
C ALA A 40 -6.85 9.14 5.70
N LEU A 41 -6.44 10.40 5.57
CA LEU A 41 -7.07 11.37 4.66
C LEU A 41 -6.96 10.91 3.20
N PHE A 42 -5.80 10.40 2.78
CA PHE A 42 -5.60 9.88 1.44
C PHE A 42 -6.43 8.61 1.19
N LEU A 43 -6.52 7.71 2.17
CA LEU A 43 -7.36 6.51 2.10
C LEU A 43 -8.85 6.87 2.02
N ALA A 44 -9.32 7.78 2.87
CA ALA A 44 -10.71 8.23 2.88
C ALA A 44 -11.09 8.85 1.52
N GLY A 45 -10.23 9.74 0.98
CA GLY A 45 -10.45 10.30 -0.35
C GLY A 45 -10.48 9.24 -1.44
N ARG A 46 -9.61 8.22 -1.37
CA ARG A 46 -9.64 7.07 -2.29
C ARG A 46 -10.97 6.32 -2.20
N ILE A 47 -11.47 6.01 -1.01
CA ILE A 47 -12.73 5.27 -0.82
C ILE A 47 -13.93 6.08 -1.35
N VAL A 48 -14.00 7.38 -1.03
CA VAL A 48 -15.06 8.27 -1.52
C VAL A 48 -15.05 8.33 -3.06
N ILE A 49 -13.88 8.45 -3.66
CA ILE A 49 -13.75 8.49 -5.12
C ILE A 49 -14.20 7.16 -5.75
N ARG A 50 -13.80 6.02 -5.17
CA ARG A 50 -14.12 4.70 -5.73
C ARG A 50 -15.58 4.32 -5.55
N THR A 51 -16.20 4.72 -4.45
CA THR A 51 -17.65 4.50 -4.23
C THR A 51 -18.52 5.33 -5.18
N GLN A 52 -18.04 6.47 -5.66
CA GLN A 52 -18.71 7.26 -6.70
C GLN A 52 -18.50 6.73 -8.13
N GLN A 53 -17.58 5.78 -8.33
CA GLN A 53 -17.35 5.14 -9.63
C GLN A 53 -18.28 3.92 -9.79
N VAL A 54 -18.75 3.71 -11.02
CA VAL A 54 -19.72 2.63 -11.38
C VAL A 54 -19.26 1.23 -10.97
N TYR A 55 -17.94 1.00 -10.87
CA TYR A 55 -17.36 -0.33 -10.62
C TYR A 55 -17.07 -0.63 -9.13
N GLY A 56 -17.34 0.29 -8.21
CA GLY A 56 -17.18 0.07 -6.76
C GLY A 56 -15.75 -0.22 -6.28
N LEU A 57 -15.64 -0.83 -5.10
CA LEU A 57 -14.39 -1.20 -4.44
C LEU A 57 -13.79 -2.49 -5.02
N SER A 58 -12.49 -2.50 -5.25
CA SER A 58 -11.75 -3.67 -5.76
C SER A 58 -10.80 -4.26 -4.71
N LEU A 59 -10.20 -5.44 -5.00
CA LEU A 59 -9.31 -6.14 -4.07
C LEU A 59 -8.12 -5.29 -3.58
N ASP A 60 -7.60 -4.38 -4.41
CA ASP A 60 -6.56 -3.43 -4.00
C ASP A 60 -7.07 -2.39 -2.97
N ASP A 61 -8.36 -2.03 -3.02
CA ASP A 61 -8.99 -1.14 -2.03
C ASP A 61 -9.11 -1.84 -0.67
N TYR A 62 -9.50 -3.12 -0.64
CA TYR A 62 -9.53 -3.87 0.62
C TYR A 62 -8.13 -4.09 1.21
N ALA A 63 -7.15 -4.44 0.37
CA ALA A 63 -5.77 -4.64 0.82
C ALA A 63 -5.17 -3.35 1.42
N ILE A 64 -5.48 -2.17 0.87
CA ILE A 64 -4.98 -0.90 1.42
C ILE A 64 -5.70 -0.48 2.71
N ILE A 65 -6.99 -0.82 2.86
CA ILE A 65 -7.71 -0.62 4.12
C ILE A 65 -7.09 -1.48 5.22
N VAL A 66 -6.85 -2.77 4.94
CA VAL A 66 -6.19 -3.68 5.88
C VAL A 66 -4.81 -3.15 6.25
N SER A 67 -4.02 -2.70 5.28
CA SER A 67 -2.72 -2.05 5.53
C SER A 67 -2.85 -0.87 6.51
N TRP A 68 -3.79 0.04 6.29
CA TRP A 68 -3.96 1.20 7.17
C TRP A 68 -4.37 0.79 8.60
N VAL A 69 -5.19 -0.25 8.77
CA VAL A 69 -5.53 -0.78 10.09
C VAL A 69 -4.27 -1.27 10.83
N PHE A 70 -3.37 -1.97 10.14
CA PHE A 70 -2.10 -2.38 10.74
C PHE A 70 -1.15 -1.21 10.98
N VAL A 71 -1.14 -0.19 10.13
CA VAL A 71 -0.40 1.06 10.41
C VAL A 71 -0.94 1.77 11.66
N ALA A 72 -2.27 1.82 11.83
CA ALA A 72 -2.88 2.35 13.04
C ALA A 72 -2.50 1.54 14.28
N ALA A 73 -2.45 0.21 14.18
CA ALA A 73 -1.97 -0.67 15.24
C ALA A 73 -0.49 -0.41 15.57
N THR A 74 0.39 -0.24 14.57
CA THR A 74 1.79 0.13 14.81
C THR A 74 1.90 1.50 15.50
N ALA A 75 1.08 2.47 15.11
CA ALA A 75 1.07 3.79 15.71
C ALA A 75 0.64 3.75 17.18
N ALA A 76 -0.40 2.98 17.50
CA ALA A 76 -0.82 2.75 18.87
C ALA A 76 0.29 2.08 19.70
N MET A 77 0.97 1.08 19.13
CA MET A 77 2.09 0.42 19.81
C MET A 77 3.26 1.36 20.06
N VAL A 78 3.59 2.30 19.17
CA VAL A 78 4.64 3.31 19.43
C VAL A 78 4.31 4.15 20.66
N ILE A 79 3.03 4.52 20.85
CA ILE A 79 2.58 5.29 22.02
C ILE A 79 2.70 4.43 23.28
N VAL A 80 2.19 3.20 23.26
CA VAL A 80 2.22 2.29 24.43
C VAL A 80 3.66 1.92 24.81
N VAL A 81 4.51 1.63 23.84
CA VAL A 81 5.95 1.35 24.05
C VAL A 81 6.68 2.58 24.58
N GLY A 82 6.32 3.78 24.11
CA GLY A 82 6.83 5.05 24.62
C GLY A 82 6.49 5.26 26.11
N GLN A 83 5.24 5.02 26.49
CA GLN A 83 4.78 5.11 27.89
C GLN A 83 5.50 4.12 28.81
N ALA A 84 5.81 2.92 28.31
CA ALA A 84 6.60 1.92 29.03
C ALA A 84 8.06 2.32 29.25
N GLY A 85 8.56 3.34 28.52
CA GLY A 85 9.90 3.90 28.70
C GLY A 85 10.72 4.04 27.43
N ALA A 86 10.21 3.63 26.26
CA ALA A 86 10.94 3.80 25.01
C ALA A 86 11.11 5.28 24.63
N GLY A 87 12.31 5.67 24.19
CA GLY A 87 12.63 7.06 23.91
C GLY A 87 13.17 7.85 25.12
N LYS A 88 13.38 7.19 26.25
CA LYS A 88 14.27 7.62 27.34
C LYS A 88 15.62 6.92 27.20
N HIS A 89 16.66 7.50 27.80
CA HIS A 89 17.97 6.87 27.89
C HIS A 89 17.91 5.54 28.66
N VAL A 90 18.66 4.53 28.23
CA VAL A 90 18.67 3.19 28.86
C VAL A 90 18.96 3.25 30.38
N TRP A 91 19.83 4.16 30.81
CA TRP A 91 20.18 4.37 32.23
C TRP A 91 19.06 5.00 33.08
N ALA A 92 18.03 5.55 32.45
CA ALA A 92 16.87 6.13 33.15
C ALA A 92 15.75 5.09 33.39
N LEU A 93 15.96 3.84 33.00
CA LEU A 93 14.97 2.76 33.06
C LEU A 93 15.37 1.68 34.07
N THR A 94 14.38 1.03 34.64
CA THR A 94 14.55 -0.18 35.45
C THR A 94 14.55 -1.44 34.57
N ILE A 95 15.12 -2.54 35.06
CA ILE A 95 15.12 -3.82 34.32
C ILE A 95 13.68 -4.28 33.98
N ASP A 96 12.72 -4.08 34.88
CA ASP A 96 11.32 -4.44 34.62
C ASP A 96 10.71 -3.64 33.48
N GLN A 97 11.00 -2.33 33.41
CA GLN A 97 10.60 -1.48 32.28
C GLN A 97 11.26 -1.92 30.97
N MET A 98 12.53 -2.35 31.00
CA MET A 98 13.20 -2.88 29.80
C MET A 98 12.54 -4.16 29.29
N VAL A 99 12.13 -5.06 30.20
CA VAL A 99 11.38 -6.27 29.85
C VAL A 99 10.04 -5.90 29.22
N GLU A 100 9.32 -4.93 29.79
CA GLU A 100 8.05 -4.46 29.25
C GLU A 100 8.19 -3.83 27.86
N VAL A 101 9.15 -2.91 27.70
CA VAL A 101 9.48 -2.30 26.39
C VAL A 101 9.83 -3.37 25.37
N SER A 102 10.61 -4.39 25.74
CA SER A 102 10.99 -5.48 24.84
C SER A 102 9.80 -6.35 24.44
N LYS A 103 8.90 -6.69 25.38
CA LYS A 103 7.66 -7.43 25.09
C LYS A 103 6.75 -6.67 24.13
N LEU A 104 6.53 -5.39 24.40
CA LEU A 104 5.66 -4.56 23.56
C LEU A 104 6.29 -4.33 22.18
N SER A 105 7.61 -4.16 22.11
CA SER A 105 8.36 -4.07 20.86
C SER A 105 8.27 -5.36 20.05
N TYR A 106 8.26 -6.52 20.72
CA TYR A 106 8.06 -7.81 20.08
C TYR A 106 6.68 -7.91 19.42
N ILE A 107 5.62 -7.30 19.96
CA ILE A 107 4.30 -7.27 19.30
C ILE A 107 4.30 -6.26 18.14
N TYR A 108 4.89 -5.08 18.38
CA TYR A 108 5.00 -4.00 17.39
C TYR A 108 5.57 -4.48 16.05
N ILE A 109 6.63 -5.29 16.08
CA ILE A 109 7.30 -5.80 14.86
C ILE A 109 6.38 -6.67 13.98
N TYR A 110 5.41 -7.40 14.56
CA TYR A 110 4.44 -8.19 13.78
C TYR A 110 3.46 -7.29 13.05
N PHE A 111 2.91 -6.28 13.73
CA PHE A 111 2.02 -5.31 13.09
C PHE A 111 2.75 -4.54 11.99
N PHE A 112 4.01 -4.17 12.21
CA PHE A 112 4.84 -3.55 11.20
C PHE A 112 5.02 -4.47 9.98
N ALA A 113 5.44 -5.71 10.18
CA ALA A 113 5.64 -6.67 9.09
C ALA A 113 4.37 -6.88 8.25
N ILE A 114 3.21 -7.01 8.89
CA ILE A 114 1.92 -7.18 8.19
C ILE A 114 1.52 -5.89 7.45
N SER A 115 1.74 -4.71 8.05
CA SER A 115 1.45 -3.43 7.39
C SER A 115 2.25 -3.25 6.09
N VAL A 116 3.54 -3.57 6.12
CA VAL A 116 4.43 -3.47 4.95
C VAL A 116 4.01 -4.47 3.88
N PHE A 117 3.75 -5.73 4.27
CA PHE A 117 3.29 -6.78 3.37
C PHE A 117 2.01 -6.40 2.64
N THR A 118 0.96 -6.04 3.40
CA THR A 118 -0.36 -5.69 2.84
C THR A 118 -0.33 -4.45 1.96
N THR A 119 0.53 -3.46 2.29
CA THR A 119 0.77 -2.28 1.44
C THR A 119 1.33 -2.67 0.07
N LYS A 120 2.35 -3.53 0.04
CA LYS A 120 2.95 -4.00 -1.22
C LYS A 120 1.99 -4.87 -2.03
N VAL A 121 1.21 -5.72 -1.36
CA VAL A 121 0.15 -6.52 -2.00
C VAL A 121 -0.89 -5.62 -2.68
N SER A 122 -1.34 -4.55 -2.01
CA SER A 122 -2.24 -3.55 -2.62
C SER A 122 -1.66 -2.95 -3.91
N ILE A 123 -0.39 -2.51 -3.87
CA ILE A 123 0.30 -1.93 -5.03
C ILE A 123 0.42 -2.94 -6.18
N LEU A 124 0.77 -4.20 -5.87
CA LEU A 124 0.83 -5.27 -6.86
C LEU A 124 -0.55 -5.54 -7.49
N LEU A 125 -1.60 -5.67 -6.68
CA LEU A 125 -2.98 -5.85 -7.17
C LEU A 125 -3.40 -4.69 -8.07
N PHE A 126 -3.03 -3.47 -7.71
CA PHE A 126 -3.25 -2.28 -8.52
C PHE A 126 -2.51 -2.34 -9.87
N TYR A 127 -1.24 -2.77 -9.89
CA TYR A 127 -0.50 -2.98 -11.16
C TYR A 127 -1.13 -4.05 -12.03
N ARG A 128 -1.55 -5.17 -11.43
CA ARG A 128 -2.26 -6.24 -12.16
C ARG A 128 -3.53 -5.73 -12.84
N ARG A 129 -4.25 -4.82 -12.18
CA ARG A 129 -5.46 -4.20 -12.74
C ARG A 129 -5.15 -3.30 -13.94
N ILE A 130 -4.14 -2.43 -13.82
CA ILE A 130 -3.77 -1.50 -14.91
C ILE A 130 -3.21 -2.25 -16.11
N PHE A 131 -2.28 -3.17 -15.86
CA PHE A 131 -1.51 -3.88 -16.88
C PHE A 131 -2.03 -5.31 -17.06
N SER A 132 -3.35 -5.52 -16.95
CA SER A 132 -3.98 -6.84 -17.14
C SER A 132 -3.68 -7.49 -18.49
N ARG A 133 -3.33 -6.67 -19.50
CA ARG A 133 -2.93 -7.08 -20.85
C ARG A 133 -1.43 -6.89 -21.12
N GLY A 134 -0.62 -6.72 -20.07
CA GLY A 134 0.83 -6.58 -20.19
C GLY A 134 1.47 -7.78 -20.89
N GLY A 135 2.64 -7.56 -21.49
CA GLY A 135 3.39 -8.60 -22.18
C GLY A 135 3.91 -9.68 -21.23
N MET A 136 4.54 -10.72 -21.78
CA MET A 136 5.13 -11.81 -20.98
C MET A 136 6.14 -11.29 -19.94
N SER A 137 6.92 -10.27 -20.30
CA SER A 137 7.88 -9.63 -19.38
C SER A 137 7.22 -9.06 -18.13
N PHE A 138 6.06 -8.39 -18.26
CA PHE A 138 5.32 -7.89 -17.11
C PHE A 138 4.81 -9.02 -16.22
N LYS A 139 4.26 -10.09 -16.81
CA LYS A 139 3.76 -11.24 -16.05
C LYS A 139 4.87 -11.90 -15.24
N ILE A 140 6.06 -12.10 -15.83
CA ILE A 140 7.23 -12.66 -15.14
C ILE A 140 7.65 -11.74 -13.98
N ALA A 141 7.83 -10.44 -14.25
CA ALA A 141 8.22 -9.48 -13.22
C ALA A 141 7.19 -9.37 -12.09
N PHE A 142 5.90 -9.42 -12.41
CA PHE A 142 4.80 -9.41 -11.46
C PHE A 142 4.81 -10.63 -10.54
N TRP A 143 4.91 -11.84 -11.11
CA TRP A 143 4.94 -13.08 -10.31
C TRP A 143 6.21 -13.16 -9.46
N PHE A 144 7.36 -12.76 -10.01
CA PHE A 144 8.61 -12.68 -9.26
C PHE A 144 8.51 -11.67 -8.09
N GLY A 145 7.99 -10.47 -8.35
CA GLY A 145 7.78 -9.47 -7.30
C GLY A 145 6.79 -9.93 -6.23
N THR A 146 5.71 -10.61 -6.64
CA THR A 146 4.73 -11.19 -5.71
C THR A 146 5.37 -12.26 -4.83
N PHE A 147 6.18 -13.15 -5.40
CA PHE A 147 6.92 -14.16 -4.64
C PHE A 147 7.82 -13.52 -3.58
N LEU A 148 8.57 -12.47 -3.94
CA LEU A 148 9.44 -11.76 -2.99
C LEU A 148 8.66 -11.02 -1.89
N VAL A 149 7.51 -10.45 -2.21
CA VAL A 149 6.66 -9.77 -1.21
C VAL A 149 6.06 -10.79 -0.23
N VAL A 150 5.67 -11.97 -0.71
CA VAL A 150 5.10 -13.05 0.14
C VAL A 150 6.16 -13.75 0.97
N SER A 151 7.39 -13.89 0.47
CA SER A 151 8.47 -14.54 1.23
C SER A 151 8.89 -13.74 2.46
N TYR A 152 8.78 -12.41 2.42
CA TYR A 152 9.15 -11.51 3.53
C TYR A 152 8.46 -11.84 4.87
N PRO A 153 7.11 -11.82 4.98
CA PRO A 153 6.44 -12.15 6.24
C PRO A 153 6.68 -13.59 6.66
N VAL A 154 6.86 -14.52 5.72
CA VAL A 154 7.16 -15.93 6.03
C VAL A 154 8.51 -16.03 6.75
N ILE A 155 9.58 -15.46 6.18
CA ILE A 155 10.92 -15.45 6.78
C ILE A 155 10.86 -14.80 8.17
N PHE A 156 10.19 -13.65 8.28
CA PHE A 156 10.01 -12.94 9.54
C PHE A 156 9.31 -13.79 10.60
N LEU A 157 8.15 -14.39 10.28
CA LEU A 157 7.36 -15.18 11.22
C LEU A 157 8.15 -16.37 11.78
N PHE A 158 8.76 -17.17 10.90
CA PHE A 158 9.54 -18.34 11.32
C PHE A 158 10.77 -17.95 12.14
N THR A 159 11.49 -16.91 11.72
CA THR A 159 12.70 -16.50 12.43
C THR A 159 12.38 -15.87 13.79
N MET A 160 11.30 -15.12 13.92
CA MET A 160 10.93 -14.52 15.22
C MET A 160 10.33 -15.51 16.21
N THR A 161 9.65 -16.55 15.73
CA THR A 161 9.09 -17.59 16.59
C THR A 161 10.12 -18.64 16.98
N LEU A 162 11.09 -18.95 16.12
CA LEU A 162 12.09 -20.00 16.36
C LEU A 162 13.48 -19.44 16.73
N GLY A 163 13.69 -18.13 16.61
CA GLY A 163 15.00 -17.49 16.78
C GLY A 163 15.47 -17.40 18.23
N CYS A 164 14.62 -17.64 19.21
CA CYS A 164 14.98 -17.68 20.63
C CYS A 164 14.43 -18.94 21.30
N THR A 165 15.26 -19.59 22.10
CA THR A 165 14.90 -20.80 22.86
C THR A 165 15.19 -20.59 24.35
N PRO A 166 14.16 -20.48 25.22
CA PRO A 166 12.73 -20.30 24.90
C PRO A 166 12.43 -18.91 24.31
N VAL A 167 11.30 -18.73 23.63
CA VAL A 167 10.90 -17.43 23.05
C VAL A 167 10.85 -16.32 24.11
N SER A 168 10.49 -16.68 25.35
CA SER A 168 10.47 -15.73 26.46
C SER A 168 11.82 -15.09 26.77
N HIS A 169 12.92 -15.76 26.40
CA HIS A 169 14.27 -15.24 26.55
C HIS A 169 14.47 -13.92 25.79
N TYR A 170 13.74 -13.69 24.69
CA TYR A 170 13.81 -12.43 23.94
C TYR A 170 13.61 -11.20 24.83
N TRP A 171 12.68 -11.25 25.78
CA TRP A 171 12.42 -10.13 26.69
C TRP A 171 12.93 -10.36 28.11
N THR A 172 13.26 -11.59 28.51
CA THR A 172 13.82 -11.87 29.86
C THR A 172 15.34 -11.92 29.92
N GLN A 173 16.04 -11.80 28.78
CA GLN A 173 17.52 -11.81 28.73
C GLN A 173 18.18 -10.83 29.73
N PHE A 174 17.56 -9.67 29.97
CA PHE A 174 18.04 -8.67 30.95
C PHE A 174 17.95 -9.11 32.41
N LYS A 175 17.15 -10.15 32.71
CA LYS A 175 17.00 -10.74 34.05
C LYS A 175 17.96 -11.90 34.30
N GLY A 176 18.84 -12.22 33.36
CA GLY A 176 19.78 -13.35 33.48
C GLY A 176 19.12 -14.73 33.34
N THR A 177 17.93 -14.81 32.70
CA THR A 177 17.31 -16.11 32.41
C THR A 177 18.17 -16.92 31.44
N GLU A 178 18.32 -18.22 31.66
CA GLU A 178 19.00 -19.10 30.71
C GLU A 178 18.24 -19.18 29.38
N GLY A 179 18.99 -19.16 28.28
CA GLY A 179 18.46 -19.26 26.93
C GLY A 179 19.43 -18.71 25.90
N THR A 180 19.10 -18.92 24.64
CA THR A 180 19.89 -18.44 23.50
C THR A 180 18.97 -17.83 22.47
N CYS A 181 19.39 -16.70 21.90
CA CYS A 181 18.77 -16.10 20.73
C CYS A 181 19.76 -16.04 19.58
N ILE A 182 19.25 -16.00 18.35
CA ILE A 182 20.02 -15.54 17.20
C ILE A 182 20.48 -14.10 17.41
N ASP A 183 21.37 -13.62 16.54
CA ASP A 183 21.72 -12.22 16.48
C ASP A 183 20.55 -11.39 15.94
N VAL A 184 19.65 -11.01 16.86
CA VAL A 184 18.43 -10.26 16.59
C VAL A 184 18.72 -8.91 15.91
N PRO A 185 19.68 -8.09 16.38
CA PRO A 185 20.03 -6.84 15.71
C PRO A 185 20.45 -7.04 14.25
N HIS A 186 21.38 -7.96 13.96
CA HIS A 186 21.83 -8.22 12.60
C HIS A 186 20.70 -8.78 11.72
N PHE A 187 19.84 -9.65 12.28
CA PHE A 187 18.67 -10.15 11.58
C PHE A 187 17.75 -9.02 11.11
N PHE A 188 17.47 -8.02 11.96
CA PHE A 188 16.63 -6.88 11.57
C PHE A 188 17.26 -6.00 10.48
N VAL A 189 18.59 -5.80 10.51
CA VAL A 189 19.30 -5.06 9.45
C VAL A 189 19.18 -5.79 8.12
N ILE A 190 19.44 -7.09 8.08
CA ILE A 190 19.32 -7.93 6.88
C ILE A 190 17.87 -7.88 6.35
N LEU A 191 16.89 -8.05 7.25
CA LEU A 191 15.49 -8.01 6.89
C LEU A 191 15.08 -6.63 6.36
N ALA A 192 15.64 -5.55 6.92
CA ALA A 192 15.41 -4.20 6.42
C ALA A 192 15.99 -3.96 5.03
N ILE A 193 17.18 -4.52 4.75
CA ILE A 193 17.81 -4.50 3.43
C ILE A 193 16.94 -5.26 2.42
N ILE A 194 16.47 -6.47 2.75
CA ILE A 194 15.54 -7.24 1.91
C ILE A 194 14.27 -6.44 1.64
N ASN A 195 13.73 -5.77 2.66
CA ASN A 195 12.55 -4.93 2.51
C ASN A 195 12.79 -3.75 1.54
N LEU A 196 13.95 -3.09 1.62
CA LEU A 196 14.36 -2.05 0.68
C LEU A 196 14.48 -2.61 -0.75
N PHE A 197 15.13 -3.76 -0.94
CA PHE A 197 15.25 -4.40 -2.24
C PHE A 197 13.88 -4.72 -2.84
N THR A 198 12.96 -5.27 -2.04
CA THR A 198 11.60 -5.55 -2.51
C THR A 198 10.81 -4.27 -2.84
N ASN A 199 11.03 -3.16 -2.12
CA ASN A 199 10.45 -1.86 -2.50
C ASN A 199 10.95 -1.40 -3.88
N VAL A 200 12.26 -1.50 -4.14
CA VAL A 200 12.86 -1.15 -5.44
C VAL A 200 12.31 -2.04 -6.56
N ILE A 201 12.23 -3.36 -6.33
CA ILE A 201 11.71 -4.29 -7.35
C ILE A 201 10.24 -3.97 -7.66
N VAL A 202 9.39 -3.82 -6.64
CA VAL A 202 7.97 -3.47 -6.83
C VAL A 202 7.83 -2.16 -7.59
N LEU A 203 8.66 -1.16 -7.28
CA LEU A 203 8.68 0.12 -7.99
C LEU A 203 9.01 -0.03 -9.48
N LEU A 204 9.93 -0.93 -9.83
CA LEU A 204 10.42 -1.10 -11.20
C LEU A 204 9.51 -1.96 -12.09
N ILE A 205 8.64 -2.81 -11.52
CA ILE A 205 7.71 -3.69 -12.27
C ILE A 205 6.96 -2.97 -13.41
N PRO A 206 6.28 -1.81 -13.18
CA PRO A 206 5.52 -1.15 -14.24
C PRO A 206 6.38 -0.36 -15.24
N VAL A 207 7.65 -0.06 -14.93
CA VAL A 207 8.49 0.87 -15.73
C VAL A 207 8.63 0.43 -17.20
N PRO A 208 8.98 -0.84 -17.51
CA PRO A 208 9.14 -1.26 -18.90
C PRO A 208 7.85 -1.15 -19.73
N GLU A 209 6.70 -1.46 -19.14
CA GLU A 209 5.40 -1.36 -19.82
C GLU A 209 5.03 0.11 -20.09
N VAL A 210 5.35 0.99 -19.15
CA VAL A 210 5.09 2.42 -19.28
C VAL A 210 5.95 3.08 -20.36
N LEU A 211 7.19 2.60 -20.54
CA LEU A 211 8.07 3.08 -21.60
C LEU A 211 7.64 2.60 -22.99
N LYS A 212 7.03 1.42 -23.09
CA LYS A 212 6.54 0.85 -24.36
C LYS A 212 5.21 1.44 -24.81
N LEU A 213 4.36 1.88 -23.87
CA LEU A 213 3.01 2.34 -24.20
C LEU A 213 3.01 3.79 -24.69
N GLN A 214 2.50 4.03 -25.90
CA GLN A 214 2.29 5.38 -26.45
C GLN A 214 1.13 6.11 -25.75
N MET A 215 1.38 6.55 -24.52
CA MET A 215 0.42 7.31 -23.71
C MET A 215 0.47 8.81 -24.01
N SER A 216 -0.67 9.50 -23.86
CA SER A 216 -0.71 10.97 -23.86
C SER A 216 0.18 11.53 -22.73
N LYS A 217 0.78 12.71 -22.96
CA LYS A 217 1.73 13.35 -22.02
C LYS A 217 1.18 13.45 -20.60
N GLU A 218 -0.13 13.70 -20.46
CA GLU A 218 -0.82 13.75 -19.16
C GLU A 218 -0.84 12.39 -18.44
N LYS A 219 -1.11 11.28 -19.16
CA LYS A 219 -1.09 9.92 -18.59
C LYS A 219 0.31 9.54 -18.15
N LYS A 220 1.31 9.83 -18.99
CA LYS A 220 2.74 9.63 -18.69
C LYS A 220 3.13 10.38 -17.40
N ALA A 221 2.79 11.65 -17.27
CA ALA A 221 3.12 12.46 -16.08
C ALA A 221 2.61 11.86 -14.76
N ALA A 222 1.42 11.23 -14.75
CA ALA A 222 0.91 10.64 -13.52
C ALA A 222 1.52 9.29 -13.18
N VAL A 223 1.88 8.50 -14.18
CA VAL A 223 2.63 7.28 -13.94
C VAL A 223 4.01 7.62 -13.38
N PHE A 224 4.66 8.65 -13.92
CA PHE A 224 5.88 9.20 -13.33
C PHE A 224 5.66 9.74 -11.91
N GLY A 225 4.52 10.37 -11.61
CA GLY A 225 4.18 10.79 -10.25
C GLY A 225 4.07 9.62 -9.26
N ILE A 226 3.43 8.51 -9.67
CA ILE A 226 3.33 7.29 -8.84
C ILE A 226 4.72 6.68 -8.64
N LEU A 227 5.53 6.61 -9.71
CA LEU A 227 6.91 6.11 -9.64
C LEU A 227 7.79 6.99 -8.74
N ALA A 228 7.67 8.32 -8.84
CA ALA A 228 8.44 9.24 -8.01
C ALA A 228 8.14 9.05 -6.51
N LEU A 229 6.87 8.85 -6.16
CA LEU A 229 6.45 8.64 -4.78
C LEU A 229 6.81 7.27 -4.25
N GLY A 230 6.73 6.22 -5.07
CA GLY A 230 7.31 4.93 -4.71
C GLY A 230 8.84 5.02 -4.53
N GLY A 231 9.51 5.91 -5.28
CA GLY A 231 10.92 6.26 -5.05
C GLY A 231 11.16 6.86 -3.65
N LEU A 232 10.26 7.73 -3.17
CA LEU A 232 10.35 8.25 -1.80
C LEU A 232 10.20 7.15 -0.73
N VAL A 233 9.35 6.14 -0.97
CA VAL A 233 9.24 4.97 -0.09
C VAL A 233 10.57 4.20 -0.02
N CYS A 234 11.26 4.04 -1.16
CA CYS A 234 12.59 3.45 -1.20
C CYS A 234 13.61 4.28 -0.41
N ILE A 235 13.58 5.61 -0.51
CA ILE A 235 14.46 6.49 0.27
C ILE A 235 14.19 6.34 1.77
N ALA A 236 12.92 6.37 2.19
CA ALA A 236 12.56 6.15 3.59
C ALA A 236 13.04 4.78 4.10
N SER A 237 12.95 3.75 3.26
CA SER A 237 13.44 2.40 3.58
C SER A 237 14.97 2.37 3.74
N ALA A 238 15.71 3.08 2.88
CA ALA A 238 17.16 3.17 2.96
C ALA A 238 17.62 3.91 4.22
N VAL A 239 16.94 5.01 4.56
CA VAL A 239 17.21 5.74 5.81
C VAL A 239 16.89 4.87 7.03
N ARG A 240 15.82 4.06 6.99
CA ARG A 240 15.51 3.09 8.04
C ARG A 240 16.62 2.04 8.21
N VAL A 241 17.20 1.52 7.12
CA VAL A 241 18.35 0.60 7.18
C VAL A 241 19.53 1.26 7.88
N TYR A 242 19.84 2.51 7.53
CA TYR A 242 20.92 3.27 8.16
C TYR A 242 20.72 3.44 9.67
N TYR A 243 19.52 3.84 10.11
CA TYR A 243 19.23 3.97 11.54
C TYR A 243 19.16 2.64 12.29
N LEU A 244 18.75 1.56 11.61
CA LEU A 244 18.84 0.21 12.19
C LEU A 244 20.28 -0.23 12.40
N ASP A 245 21.19 0.05 11.45
CA ASP A 245 22.62 -0.25 11.60
C ASP A 245 23.22 0.54 12.77
N ILE A 246 22.89 1.84 12.91
CA ILE A 246 23.28 2.64 14.08
C ILE A 246 22.72 2.03 15.37
N PHE A 247 21.45 1.65 15.37
CA PHE A 247 20.80 1.03 16.51
C PHE A 247 21.52 -0.25 16.95
N THR A 248 21.99 -1.10 16.02
CA THR A 248 22.75 -2.31 16.40
C THR A 248 24.08 -2.03 17.11
N LYS A 249 24.64 -0.84 16.94
CA LYS A 249 25.94 -0.42 17.49
C LYS A 249 25.79 0.53 18.69
N ALA A 250 24.56 0.96 18.99
CA ALA A 250 24.31 1.93 20.04
C ALA A 250 24.42 1.27 21.42
N ALA A 251 25.12 1.92 22.35
CA ALA A 251 25.05 1.54 23.76
C ALA A 251 23.67 1.90 24.35
N ASP A 252 23.08 3.00 23.86
CA ASP A 252 21.76 3.47 24.25
C ASP A 252 20.68 3.05 23.26
N ASN A 253 20.32 1.77 23.37
CA ASN A 253 19.31 1.17 22.51
C ASN A 253 17.95 1.87 22.67
N THR A 254 17.54 2.15 23.91
CA THR A 254 16.19 2.67 24.17
C THR A 254 15.96 4.07 23.65
N TRP A 255 17.02 4.90 23.60
CA TRP A 255 16.98 6.21 22.93
C TRP A 255 16.94 6.06 21.40
N ALA A 256 17.81 5.22 20.84
CA ALA A 256 17.91 5.02 19.39
C ALA A 256 16.63 4.39 18.77
N MET A 257 15.89 3.60 19.54
CA MET A 257 14.58 3.03 19.14
C MET A 257 13.59 4.07 18.65
N GLY A 258 13.56 5.27 19.24
CA GLY A 258 12.63 6.33 18.84
C GLY A 258 12.80 6.75 17.38
N THR A 259 14.05 6.93 16.94
CA THR A 259 14.35 7.30 15.55
C THR A 259 14.00 6.18 14.58
N VAL A 260 14.28 4.92 14.95
CA VAL A 260 13.90 3.74 14.17
C VAL A 260 12.39 3.63 14.04
N ALA A 261 11.63 3.89 15.10
CA ALA A 261 10.16 3.86 15.10
C ALA A 261 9.56 4.92 14.16
N ILE A 262 10.12 6.13 14.13
CA ILE A 262 9.70 7.18 13.18
C ILE A 262 9.86 6.69 11.74
N TRP A 263 11.05 6.26 11.34
CA TRP A 263 11.31 5.81 9.97
C TRP A 263 10.53 4.55 9.59
N SER A 264 10.28 3.67 10.56
CA SER A 264 9.41 2.50 10.39
C SER A 264 7.93 2.88 10.19
N SER A 265 7.49 4.03 10.70
CA SER A 265 6.13 4.53 10.50
C SER A 265 5.99 5.31 9.19
N VAL A 266 7.04 6.02 8.77
CA VAL A 266 7.10 6.76 7.50
C VAL A 266 6.92 5.82 6.32
N GLU A 267 7.64 4.68 6.31
CA GLU A 267 7.66 3.76 5.18
C GLU A 267 6.25 3.27 4.74
N PRO A 268 5.45 2.59 5.59
CA PRO A 268 4.13 2.12 5.19
C PRO A 268 3.13 3.28 4.98
N SER A 269 3.24 4.37 5.73
CA SER A 269 2.38 5.56 5.55
C SER A 269 2.56 6.20 4.18
N MET A 270 3.81 6.37 3.73
CA MET A 270 4.12 6.86 2.38
C MET A 270 3.70 5.84 1.32
N GLY A 271 3.83 4.54 1.60
CA GLY A 271 3.30 3.47 0.76
C GLY A 271 1.80 3.62 0.52
N ILE A 272 1.01 3.86 1.57
CA ILE A 272 -0.44 4.10 1.47
C ILE A 272 -0.76 5.34 0.64
N VAL A 273 -0.09 6.45 0.91
CA VAL A 273 -0.28 7.70 0.15
C VAL A 273 0.01 7.48 -1.34
N SER A 274 1.13 6.82 -1.66
CA SER A 274 1.51 6.51 -3.03
C SER A 274 0.49 5.61 -3.74
N ALA A 275 -0.06 4.63 -3.03
CA ALA A 275 -1.09 3.73 -3.54
C ALA A 275 -2.41 4.47 -3.78
N CYS A 276 -2.73 5.53 -3.03
CA CYS A 276 -4.02 6.24 -3.14
C CYS A 276 -4.10 7.26 -4.27
N LEU A 277 -2.97 7.87 -4.65
CA LEU A 277 -2.90 8.92 -5.66
C LEU A 277 -3.45 8.63 -7.06
N PRO A 278 -3.31 7.41 -7.63
CA PRO A 278 -3.89 7.10 -8.93
C PRO A 278 -5.42 7.32 -8.97
N SER A 279 -6.10 7.05 -7.86
CA SER A 279 -7.55 7.24 -7.74
C SER A 279 -7.93 8.73 -7.82
N PHE A 280 -7.18 9.62 -7.14
CA PHE A 280 -7.41 11.07 -7.19
C PHE A 280 -7.28 11.65 -8.61
N LYS A 281 -6.32 11.17 -9.39
CA LYS A 281 -6.23 11.59 -10.80
C LYS A 281 -7.43 11.15 -11.63
N SER A 282 -7.88 9.91 -11.46
CA SER A 282 -9.03 9.38 -12.20
C SER A 282 -10.30 10.22 -11.93
N PHE A 283 -10.44 10.73 -10.70
CA PHE A 283 -11.52 11.61 -10.30
C PHE A 283 -11.47 12.99 -10.93
N LEU A 284 -10.30 13.65 -10.97
CA LEU A 284 -10.15 14.94 -11.64
C LEU A 284 -10.53 14.87 -13.12
N ARG A 285 -10.24 13.74 -13.79
CA ARG A 285 -10.70 13.50 -15.17
C ARG A 285 -12.21 13.33 -15.25
N TYR A 286 -12.81 12.54 -14.35
CA TYR A 286 -14.26 12.35 -14.27
C TYR A 286 -15.01 13.67 -14.05
N LEU A 287 -14.52 14.52 -13.13
CA LEU A 287 -15.08 15.86 -12.88
C LEU A 287 -14.98 16.79 -14.09
N ARG A 288 -13.84 16.81 -14.79
CA ARG A 288 -13.70 17.62 -16.03
C ARG A 288 -14.67 17.18 -17.12
N LEU A 289 -14.90 15.87 -17.26
CA LEU A 289 -15.85 15.34 -18.24
C LEU A 289 -17.31 15.63 -17.85
N LYS A 290 -17.65 15.57 -16.56
CA LYS A 290 -18.99 15.87 -16.05
C LYS A 290 -19.30 17.38 -16.03
N GLY A 291 -18.29 18.22 -15.76
CA GLY A 291 -18.39 19.69 -15.76
C GLY A 291 -18.24 20.34 -17.14
N GLY A 292 -17.75 19.61 -18.15
CA GLY A 292 -17.55 20.08 -19.52
C GLY A 292 -18.79 20.00 -20.42
N SER A 293 -19.94 19.53 -19.91
CA SER A 293 -21.19 19.42 -20.68
C SER A 293 -21.92 20.77 -20.80
N LYS A 294 -21.26 21.77 -21.38
CA LYS A 294 -21.87 22.98 -21.98
C LYS A 294 -21.14 23.40 -23.27
N SER A 295 -20.69 22.45 -24.09
CA SER A 295 -20.23 22.75 -25.45
C SER A 295 -21.01 21.92 -26.47
N ARG A 296 -21.65 22.63 -27.40
CA ARG A 296 -22.47 22.14 -28.52
C ARG A 296 -21.88 20.89 -29.17
N SER A 297 -22.71 19.87 -29.33
CA SER A 297 -22.49 18.77 -30.24
C SER A 297 -22.45 19.28 -31.68
N SER A 298 -21.25 19.53 -32.21
CA SER A 298 -21.04 19.47 -33.66
C SER A 298 -20.61 18.05 -33.99
N PHE A 299 -21.53 17.28 -34.56
CA PHE A 299 -21.21 15.99 -35.18
C PHE A 299 -20.06 16.18 -36.19
N PRO A 300 -18.96 15.41 -36.11
CA PRO A 300 -17.99 15.41 -37.19
C PRO A 300 -18.57 14.61 -38.36
N THR A 301 -18.87 15.31 -39.45
CA THR A 301 -19.15 14.69 -40.76
C THR A 301 -17.93 13.88 -41.17
N ILE A 302 -18.08 12.56 -41.30
CA ILE A 302 -17.05 11.67 -41.84
C ILE A 302 -16.87 12.03 -43.33
N SER A 303 -15.71 12.57 -43.69
CA SER A 303 -15.31 12.67 -45.09
C SER A 303 -14.69 11.34 -45.54
N ASN A 304 -15.19 10.82 -46.65
CA ASN A 304 -14.65 9.64 -47.31
C ASN A 304 -13.28 9.98 -47.93
N GLY A 305 -12.21 9.51 -47.31
CA GLY A 305 -10.85 9.62 -47.83
C GLY A 305 -9.95 8.56 -47.22
N GLY A 306 -9.64 7.52 -48.00
CA GLY A 306 -8.90 6.34 -47.56
C GLY A 306 -7.52 6.64 -46.98
N LYS A 307 -7.26 6.07 -45.80
CA LYS A 307 -6.00 5.46 -45.35
C LYS A 307 -6.24 4.90 -43.95
N GLY A 308 -5.93 3.61 -43.76
CA GLY A 308 -6.17 2.89 -42.51
C GLY A 308 -5.48 3.55 -41.33
N ASN A 309 -6.24 4.28 -40.51
CA ASN A 309 -5.81 4.70 -39.19
C ASN A 309 -6.10 3.57 -38.21
N ARG A 310 -5.05 2.98 -37.63
CA ARG A 310 -5.19 2.19 -36.40
C ARG A 310 -5.91 3.05 -35.37
N LEU A 311 -7.04 2.56 -34.86
CA LEU A 311 -7.77 3.16 -33.75
C LEU A 311 -6.81 3.42 -32.58
N ARG A 312 -6.83 4.65 -32.07
CA ARG A 312 -6.05 5.01 -30.89
C ARG A 312 -6.62 4.26 -29.69
N PHE A 313 -5.76 3.87 -28.76
CA PHE A 313 -6.12 3.18 -27.52
C PHE A 313 -7.21 3.90 -26.70
N ASP A 314 -7.35 5.23 -26.85
CA ASP A 314 -8.43 6.01 -26.24
C ASP A 314 -9.81 5.68 -26.81
N ASP A 315 -9.90 5.42 -28.13
CA ASP A 315 -11.13 4.98 -28.79
C ASP A 315 -11.44 3.54 -28.43
N GLU A 316 -10.42 2.69 -28.27
CA GLU A 316 -10.58 1.29 -27.82
C GLU A 316 -11.08 1.21 -26.37
N ILE A 317 -10.66 2.11 -25.47
CA ILE A 317 -11.18 2.19 -24.09
C ILE A 317 -12.63 2.71 -24.08
N ALA A 318 -12.95 3.72 -24.90
CA ALA A 318 -14.31 4.23 -25.01
C ALA A 318 -15.26 3.15 -25.58
N LEU A 319 -14.86 2.46 -26.65
CA LEU A 319 -15.58 1.32 -27.23
C LEU A 319 -15.70 0.15 -26.25
N ARG A 320 -14.65 -0.19 -25.51
CA ARG A 320 -14.73 -1.27 -24.51
C ARG A 320 -15.60 -0.92 -23.31
N SER A 321 -15.66 0.35 -22.92
CA SER A 321 -16.60 0.78 -21.88
C SER A 321 -18.06 0.67 -22.31
N GLN A 322 -18.32 0.64 -23.62
CA GLN A 322 -19.66 0.42 -24.20
C GLN A 322 -19.95 -1.07 -24.48
N ILE A 323 -18.96 -1.86 -24.93
CA ILE A 323 -19.17 -3.25 -25.36
C ILE A 323 -19.22 -4.26 -24.20
N VAL A 324 -18.58 -3.98 -23.05
CA VAL A 324 -18.61 -4.92 -21.90
C VAL A 324 -20.00 -4.96 -21.21
N GLY A 325 -20.97 -4.18 -21.69
CA GLY A 325 -22.38 -4.23 -21.29
C GLY A 325 -23.29 -5.09 -22.17
N GLY A 326 -22.78 -5.83 -23.15
CA GLY A 326 -23.60 -6.74 -23.98
C GLY A 326 -22.91 -8.06 -24.25
N GLU A 327 -23.45 -9.16 -23.70
CA GLU A 327 -23.15 -10.50 -24.19
C GLU A 327 -23.67 -10.62 -25.63
N GLY A 328 -22.76 -10.51 -26.60
CA GLY A 328 -23.03 -10.77 -28.01
C GLY A 328 -21.98 -11.73 -28.55
N SER A 329 -22.39 -12.98 -28.80
CA SER A 329 -21.56 -13.99 -29.45
C SER A 329 -21.28 -13.61 -30.91
N LEU A 330 -20.01 -13.62 -31.31
CA LEU A 330 -19.54 -13.37 -32.67
C LEU A 330 -19.49 -14.70 -33.44
N HIS A 331 -20.49 -14.96 -34.29
CA HIS A 331 -20.37 -15.98 -35.34
C HIS A 331 -19.87 -15.34 -36.64
N SER A 332 -18.69 -15.76 -37.10
CA SER A 332 -18.11 -15.37 -38.39
C SER A 332 -18.48 -16.39 -39.46
N GLY A 333 -19.48 -16.08 -40.29
CA GLY A 333 -19.72 -16.77 -41.56
C GLY A 333 -18.93 -16.10 -42.68
N GLN A 334 -18.12 -16.88 -43.41
CA GLN A 334 -17.49 -16.47 -44.67
C GLN A 334 -18.57 -16.33 -45.77
N GLY A 335 -18.62 -15.17 -46.42
CA GLY A 335 -19.51 -14.90 -47.55
C GLY A 335 -19.26 -13.51 -48.15
N SER A 336 -19.33 -13.42 -49.47
CA SER A 336 -18.79 -12.39 -50.36
C SER A 336 -19.29 -10.95 -50.15
N GLU A 337 -18.49 -10.02 -50.68
CA GLU A 337 -18.77 -8.59 -50.87
C GLU A 337 -20.23 -8.28 -51.22
N THR A 338 -20.93 -7.60 -50.32
CA THR A 338 -21.96 -6.57 -50.60
C THR A 338 -22.36 -5.92 -49.28
N GLU A 339 -22.47 -4.59 -49.28
CA GLU A 339 -22.98 -3.69 -48.23
C GLU A 339 -23.27 -4.26 -46.83
N ARG A 340 -22.38 -3.99 -45.87
CA ARG A 340 -22.71 -4.13 -44.44
C ARG A 340 -23.43 -2.87 -43.95
N GLN A 341 -24.75 -2.85 -44.06
CA GLN A 341 -25.57 -1.98 -43.21
C GLN A 341 -25.72 -2.62 -41.84
N ILE A 342 -25.21 -1.95 -40.80
CA ILE A 342 -25.37 -2.37 -39.41
C ILE A 342 -26.74 -1.90 -38.93
N TYR A 343 -27.70 -2.81 -38.83
CA TYR A 343 -28.95 -2.57 -38.13
C TYR A 343 -28.74 -2.83 -36.64
N VAL A 344 -28.70 -1.77 -35.84
CA VAL A 344 -28.77 -1.89 -34.37
C VAL A 344 -30.25 -2.04 -34.02
N LYS A 345 -30.71 -3.28 -33.87
CA LYS A 345 -32.04 -3.58 -33.35
C LYS A 345 -32.01 -3.31 -31.85
N THR A 346 -32.61 -2.22 -31.43
CA THR A 346 -32.82 -1.94 -30.00
C THR A 346 -34.19 -2.53 -29.66
N ASP A 347 -34.21 -3.78 -29.20
CA ASP A 347 -35.47 -4.36 -28.70
C ASP A 347 -35.79 -3.65 -27.38
N VAL A 348 -36.69 -2.67 -27.44
CA VAL A 348 -37.30 -2.04 -26.26
C VAL A 348 -38.46 -2.95 -25.85
N GLU A 349 -38.22 -3.82 -24.87
CA GLU A 349 -39.28 -4.63 -24.27
C GLU A 349 -40.13 -3.72 -23.37
N GLN A 350 -41.16 -3.10 -23.96
CA GLN A 350 -42.24 -2.48 -23.20
C GLN A 350 -43.11 -3.59 -22.62
N VAL A 351 -42.91 -3.89 -21.33
CA VAL A 351 -43.87 -4.68 -20.56
C VAL A 351 -45.13 -3.83 -20.35
N ILE A 352 -46.08 -3.93 -21.29
CA ILE A 352 -47.45 -3.45 -21.08
C ILE A 352 -48.12 -4.49 -20.19
N THR A 353 -48.23 -4.21 -18.89
CA THR A 353 -49.15 -4.96 -18.02
C THR A 353 -50.58 -4.63 -18.46
N GLU A 354 -51.13 -5.45 -19.35
CA GLU A 354 -52.56 -5.49 -19.60
C GLU A 354 -53.27 -5.98 -18.34
N ILE A 355 -54.16 -5.14 -17.80
CA ILE A 355 -55.10 -5.52 -16.75
C ILE A 355 -56.08 -6.53 -17.40
N PRO A 356 -56.25 -7.76 -16.87
CA PRO A 356 -57.15 -8.73 -17.46
C PRO A 356 -58.58 -8.21 -17.51
N GLU A 357 -59.21 -8.25 -18.69
CA GLU A 357 -60.61 -7.85 -18.94
C GLU A 357 -61.68 -8.75 -18.27
N ALA A 358 -61.31 -9.53 -17.26
CA ALA A 358 -62.23 -10.40 -16.53
C ALA A 358 -63.04 -9.69 -15.42
N MET A 359 -62.93 -8.36 -15.29
CA MET A 359 -63.66 -7.59 -14.27
C MET A 359 -64.57 -6.48 -14.84
N ARG A 360 -65.05 -6.60 -16.09
CA ARG A 360 -66.00 -5.63 -16.69
C ARG A 360 -67.40 -6.18 -17.02
N ARG A 361 -67.76 -7.42 -16.69
CA ARG A 361 -69.18 -7.88 -16.80
C ARG A 361 -69.55 -8.92 -15.75
N SER A 362 -69.99 -8.47 -14.58
CA SER A 362 -71.20 -9.01 -13.93
C SER A 362 -71.62 -8.11 -12.78
N ASN A 363 -72.92 -7.86 -12.72
CA ASN A 363 -73.73 -7.26 -11.65
C ASN A 363 -73.99 -5.75 -11.68
N VAL A 364 -75.12 -5.47 -12.34
CA VAL A 364 -76.22 -4.54 -12.03
C VAL A 364 -75.95 -3.04 -12.10
#